data_AF-A0A829PR04-F1
#
_entry.id   AF-A0A829PR04-F1
#
_cell.length_a   1.000
_cell.length_b   1.000
_cell.length_c   1.000
_cell.angle_alpha   90.00
_cell.angle_beta   90.00
_cell.angle_gamma   90.00
#
_symmetry.space_group_name_H-M   'P 1'
#
loop_
_entity.id
_entity.type
_entity.pdbx_description
1 polymer ?
#
loop_
_entity_poly.entity_id
_entity_poly.type
_entity_poly.pdbx_seq_one_letter_code
_entity_poly.pdbx_strand_id
1 'polypeptide(L)'
;MGFSFHETTIHPGTETPLHYPDYIEAVWIVEGHGQLIDRDHGATHRLAPGTMYLLDKHDRHTIVADSRIQALCVFVPAVPPGSP
;
A
#
# COMPACT_ATOMS: atom_id res chain seq x y z
N MET A 1 -18.45 -8.63 -9.04
CA MET A 1 -17.02 -8.94 -8.94
C MET A 1 -16.59 -8.72 -7.49
N GLY A 2 -15.73 -9.57 -6.93
CA GLY A 2 -15.41 -9.58 -5.48
C GLY A 2 -14.21 -8.74 -5.06
N PHE A 3 -13.56 -8.04 -5.99
CA PHE A 3 -12.37 -7.22 -5.74
C PHE A 3 -12.42 -5.94 -6.57
N SER A 4 -11.62 -4.94 -6.18
CA SER A 4 -11.30 -3.77 -7.00
C SER A 4 -9.79 -3.72 -7.28
N PHE A 5 -9.42 -3.03 -8.36
CA PHE A 5 -8.05 -2.91 -8.84
C PHE A 5 -7.72 -1.44 -9.09
N HIS A 6 -6.59 -0.99 -8.56
CA HIS A 6 -6.18 0.42 -8.61
C HIS A 6 -4.72 0.52 -9.02
N GLU A 7 -4.40 1.55 -9.80
CA GLU A 7 -3.04 2.03 -9.92
C GLU A 7 -2.87 3.24 -8.99
N THR A 8 -1.99 3.13 -8.02
CA THR A 8 -1.76 4.13 -6.98
C THR A 8 -0.41 4.81 -7.23
N THR A 9 -0.40 6.15 -7.20
CA THR A 9 0.84 6.94 -7.21
C THR A 9 1.05 7.58 -5.84
N ILE A 10 2.22 7.37 -5.26
CA ILE A 10 2.65 8.03 -4.01
C ILE A 10 3.79 8.99 -4.36
N HIS A 11 3.69 10.23 -3.88
CA HIS A 11 4.62 11.29 -4.23
C HIS A 11 5.89 11.25 -3.37
N PRO A 12 7.06 11.63 -3.92
CA PRO A 12 8.29 11.67 -3.13
C PRO A 12 8.18 12.60 -1.92
N GLY A 13 8.82 12.21 -0.81
CA GLY A 13 8.87 12.99 0.42
C GLY A 13 7.60 12.95 1.26
N THR A 14 6.59 12.17 0.87
CA THR A 14 5.38 11.99 1.68
C THR A 14 5.52 10.83 2.65
N GLU A 15 4.95 11.01 3.84
CA GLU A 15 4.59 9.91 4.73
C GLU A 15 3.07 9.71 4.67
N THR A 16 2.65 8.57 4.12
CA THR A 16 1.23 8.26 3.92
C THR A 16 0.80 7.19 4.92
N PRO A 17 0.14 7.57 6.04
CA PRO A 17 -0.42 6.60 6.97
C PRO A 17 -1.67 5.95 6.37
N LEU A 18 -1.73 4.63 6.40
CA LEU A 18 -2.78 3.81 5.79
C LEU A 18 -3.28 2.76 6.79
N HIS A 19 -4.58 2.53 6.79
CA HIS A 19 -5.23 1.52 7.61
C HIS A 19 -6.60 1.17 7.03
N TYR A 20 -6.76 -0.07 6.59
CA TYR A 20 -7.99 -0.56 5.95
C TYR A 20 -8.56 -1.74 6.76
N PRO A 21 -9.33 -1.48 7.84
CA PRO A 21 -9.80 -2.52 8.75
C PRO A 21 -10.81 -3.49 8.12
N ASP A 22 -11.47 -3.09 7.03
CA ASP A 22 -12.50 -3.88 6.37
C ASP A 22 -12.00 -4.57 5.09
N TYR A 23 -10.71 -4.41 4.76
CA TYR A 23 -10.16 -4.89 3.48
C TYR A 23 -8.86 -5.67 3.68
N ILE A 24 -8.68 -6.69 2.85
CA ILE A 24 -7.38 -7.28 2.55
C ILE A 24 -6.84 -6.56 1.33
N GLU A 25 -5.59 -6.10 1.41
CA GLU A 25 -4.91 -5.40 0.30
C GLU A 25 -3.63 -6.15 -0.10
N ALA A 26 -3.49 -6.42 -1.40
CA ALA A 26 -2.24 -6.88 -1.99
C ALA A 26 -1.68 -5.80 -2.90
N VAL A 27 -0.39 -5.48 -2.73
CA VAL A 27 0.27 -4.37 -3.43
C VAL A 27 1.53 -4.84 -4.13
N TRP A 28 1.68 -4.47 -5.39
CA TRP A 28 2.88 -4.69 -6.20
C TRP A 28 3.52 -3.37 -6.60
N ILE A 29 4.81 -3.20 -6.30
CA ILE A 29 5.55 -1.99 -6.65
C ILE A 29 6.09 -2.12 -8.08
N VAL A 30 5.63 -1.24 -8.97
CA VAL A 30 6.04 -1.17 -10.38
C VAL A 30 7.27 -0.28 -10.53
N GLU A 31 7.27 0.87 -9.87
CA GLU A 31 8.32 1.87 -9.96
C GLU A 31 8.54 2.53 -8.58
N GLY A 32 9.76 3.02 -8.35
CA GLY A 32 10.10 3.87 -7.22
C GLY A 32 10.67 3.13 -6.01
N HIS A 33 11.12 3.91 -5.03
CA HIS A 33 11.72 3.42 -3.80
C HIS A 33 11.14 4.13 -2.58
N GLY A 34 11.11 3.40 -1.48
CA GLY A 34 10.64 3.92 -0.20
C GLY A 34 10.67 2.82 0.86
N GLN A 35 9.86 3.01 1.89
CA GLN A 35 9.76 2.09 3.02
C GLN A 35 8.30 1.93 3.44
N LEU A 36 7.92 0.71 3.79
CA LEU A 36 6.71 0.41 4.54
C LEU A 36 7.09 0.25 6.00
N ILE A 37 6.52 1.08 6.86
CA ILE A 37 6.67 0.99 8.32
C ILE A 37 5.40 0.34 8.86
N ASP A 38 5.54 -0.87 9.41
CA ASP A 38 4.50 -1.55 10.18
C ASP A 38 4.42 -0.90 11.56
N ARG A 39 3.31 -0.21 11.83
CA ARG A 39 3.12 0.56 13.07
C ARG A 39 2.69 -0.32 14.24
N ASP A 40 2.24 -1.54 13.99
CA ASP A 40 1.74 -2.45 15.01
C ASP A 40 2.85 -3.38 15.53
N HIS A 41 3.79 -3.77 14.65
CA HIS A 41 4.91 -4.65 14.99
C HIS A 41 6.26 -3.94 15.03
N GLY A 42 6.33 -2.67 14.61
CA GLY A 42 7.56 -1.87 14.62
C GLY A 42 8.61 -2.31 13.61
N ALA A 43 8.20 -3.03 12.56
CA ALA A 43 9.07 -3.48 11.48
C ALA A 43 9.10 -2.46 10.34
N THR A 44 10.24 -2.38 9.65
CA THR A 44 10.37 -1.54 8.44
C THR A 44 10.86 -2.39 7.29
N HIS A 45 10.17 -2.30 6.15
CA HIS A 45 10.43 -3.05 4.95
C HIS A 45 10.77 -2.11 3.80
N ARG A 46 11.83 -2.42 3.04
CA ARG A 46 12.21 -1.64 1.86
C ARG A 46 11.25 -1.92 0.71
N LEU A 47 10.84 -0.86 0.02
CA LEU A 47 10.07 -0.91 -1.20
C LEU A 47 10.97 -0.57 -2.40
N ALA A 48 10.88 -1.38 -3.44
CA ALA A 48 11.55 -1.21 -4.72
C ALA A 48 10.74 -1.90 -5.82
N PRO A 49 11.01 -1.66 -7.12
CA PRO A 49 10.34 -2.38 -8.19
C PRO A 49 10.46 -3.90 -8.01
N GLY A 50 9.34 -4.60 -8.07
CA GLY A 50 9.27 -6.04 -7.83
C GLY A 50 8.97 -6.44 -6.38
N THR A 51 8.94 -5.48 -5.44
CA THR A 51 8.45 -5.75 -4.09
C THR A 51 6.94 -5.99 -4.11
N MET A 52 6.52 -7.07 -3.45
CA MET A 52 5.12 -7.37 -3.16
C MET A 52 4.92 -7.41 -1.65
N TYR A 53 3.82 -6.83 -1.18
CA TYR A 53 3.37 -7.01 0.20
C TYR A 53 1.87 -7.25 0.27
N LEU A 54 1.46 -7.94 1.34
CA LEU A 54 0.08 -8.31 1.63
C LEU A 54 -0.29 -7.80 3.02
N LEU A 55 -1.45 -7.18 3.13
CA LEU A 55 -2.02 -6.65 4.36
C LEU A 55 -3.34 -7.35 4.64
N ASP A 56 -3.28 -8.56 5.21
CA ASP A 56 -4.42 -9.41 5.53
C ASP A 56 -4.85 -9.36 7.00
N LYS A 57 -4.00 -8.81 7.87
CA LYS A 57 -4.24 -8.66 9.32
C LYS A 57 -4.77 -7.29 9.72
N HIS A 58 -5.08 -6.44 8.73
CA HIS A 58 -5.53 -5.07 8.94
C HIS A 58 -4.52 -4.20 9.69
N ASP A 59 -3.23 -4.48 9.50
CA ASP A 59 -2.16 -3.76 10.20
C ASP A 59 -2.11 -2.29 9.77
N ARG A 60 -1.93 -1.41 10.76
CA ARG A 60 -1.62 0.00 10.51
C ARG A 60 -0.23 0.10 9.94
N HIS A 61 -0.08 0.77 8.80
CA HIS A 61 1.22 0.95 8.18
C HIS A 61 1.39 2.36 7.64
N THR A 62 2.62 2.74 7.35
CA THR A 62 2.95 4.02 6.73
C THR A 62 3.89 3.80 5.58
N ILE A 63 3.54 4.32 4.41
CA ILE A 63 4.47 4.36 3.28
C ILE A 63 5.25 5.67 3.34
N VAL A 64 6.57 5.57 3.42
CA VAL A 64 7.50 6.69 3.32
C VAL A 64 8.16 6.62 1.96
N ALA A 65 7.86 7.58 1.08
CA ALA A 65 8.30 7.54 -0.30
C ALA A 65 9.59 8.35 -0.50
N ASP A 66 10.69 7.69 -0.87
CA ASP A 66 11.96 8.35 -1.19
C ASP A 66 11.94 8.93 -2.62
N SER A 67 11.28 8.22 -3.54
CA SER A 67 10.98 8.67 -4.90
C SER A 67 9.49 8.57 -5.18
N ARG A 68 9.05 8.96 -6.40
CA ARG A 68 7.69 8.66 -6.84
C ARG A 68 7.53 7.14 -6.89
N ILE A 69 6.52 6.61 -6.21
CA ILE A 69 6.17 5.19 -6.23
C ILE A 69 4.93 5.01 -7.09
N GLN A 70 4.97 4.04 -8.00
CA GLN A 70 3.79 3.53 -8.68
C GLN A 70 3.53 2.10 -8.21
N ALA A 71 2.30 1.85 -7.79
CA ALA A 71 1.88 0.57 -7.24
C ALA A 71 0.58 0.10 -7.89
N LEU A 72 0.44 -1.21 -8.03
CA LEU A 72 -0.81 -1.86 -8.41
C LEU A 72 -1.40 -2.51 -7.16
N CYS A 73 -2.63 -2.14 -6.81
CA CYS A 73 -3.30 -2.58 -5.60
C CYS A 73 -4.55 -3.39 -5.94
N VAL A 74 -4.73 -4.52 -5.27
CA VAL A 74 -5.97 -5.30 -5.25
C VAL A 74 -6.56 -5.25 -3.85
N PHE A 75 -7.85 -4.91 -3.76
CA PHE A 75 -8.60 -4.93 -2.50
C PHE A 75 -9.72 -5.97 -2.53
N VAL A 76 -9.89 -6.67 -1.41
CA VAL A 76 -11.01 -7.58 -1.16
C VAL A 76 -11.63 -7.23 0.21
N PRO A 77 -12.94 -6.90 0.29
CA PRO A 77 -13.91 -6.80 -0.80
C PRO A 77 -13.65 -5.62 -1.75
N ALA A 78 -14.42 -5.51 -2.82
CA ALA A 78 -14.25 -4.41 -3.78
C ALA A 78 -14.54 -3.04 -3.13
N VAL A 79 -13.56 -2.13 -3.20
CA VAL A 79 -13.73 -0.73 -2.80
C VAL A 79 -14.73 -0.02 -3.73
N PRO A 80 -15.78 0.64 -3.20
CA PRO A 80 -16.71 1.43 -4.00
C PRO A 80 -16.06 2.62 -4.71
N PRO A 81 -16.59 3.07 -5.86
CA PRO A 81 -16.15 4.29 -6.50
C PRO A 81 -16.29 5.51 -5.58
N GLY A 82 -15.26 6.35 -5.51
CA GLY A 82 -15.29 7.58 -4.72
C GLY A 82 -15.12 7.37 -3.21
N SER A 83 -14.75 6.17 -2.77
CA SER A 83 -14.22 5.99 -1.41
C SER A 83 -12.96 6.86 -1.22
N PRO A 84 -12.85 7.56 -0.08
CA PRO A 84 -11.74 8.46 0.21
C PRO A 84 -10.40 7.71 0.38
#